data_AF-A0A401PF19-F1
#
_entry.id   AF-A0A401PF19-F1
#
_cell.length_a   1.000
_cell.length_b   1.000
_cell.length_c   1.000
_cell.angle_alpha   90.00
_cell.angle_beta   90.00
_cell.angle_gamma   90.00
#
_symmetry.space_group_name_H-M   'P 1'
#
loop_
_entity.id
_entity.type
_entity.pdbx_description
1 polymer ?
#
loop_
_entity_poly.entity_id
_entity_poly.type
_entity_poly.pdbx_seq_one_letter_code
_entity_poly.pdbx_strand_id
1 'polypeptide(L)'
;MDITDILKGKADSDEDKHHFIPFQQVAAENDFLHTLIHKVVAAKDINHKGQGLWVSMKLLTGDLKQIRKDHPHLVDRNTVVARKMGFPEIIMPGDVRNDIYVTLVQGEFDKQNKTTQKNVEVLMCVCDERGDVIPNAVSQGAGDKPVTHYQSVVYYQIKQQRWMETVKVAIAIEDVQRTHLRFTFKHRSSAESRDKGEKIFAMAYVKLMKPDGTTLRDGEHDLVLYKGDSRKLEDASIYLSNLSCKQMADQKLNLGSSFRSSSGGHPICSRDSFQISTLVCSTKLTQNVDLLGLLKWRSNTSALNENLKKLMKVDGGEVVKFLQDTLDALFSIMMEFSDDSTYDKLVFDALVFLIGLIADRKFQHFNAVLEAYIRQHFSATLAYKKLLSVLTGYVDIASRGLECEPLKRAFKALEYIFKFTVRSRCLYSQLYEGKEKMEYEVSVQRLFEKFNVLMQSKQEGNTLLMQGASLKYLPTVLQDVASIFDPNLLSNLLRSFIQNLPPDRLVKQKLQSMTAIVNTELFQKEECRAILLPIMTTTLNGLIQRRDEEEACVELLSNILEVLYRQNMGNPDRDIQDIMDKLLRSVNQMVIGLGRDHSLIVSTSCSY
;
A
#
# COMPACT_ATOMS: atom_id res chain seq x y z
N MET A 1 -7.12 -9.21 -28.41
CA MET A 1 -5.65 -9.23 -28.36
C MET A 1 -5.26 -9.40 -26.90
N ASP A 2 -4.57 -10.50 -26.56
CA ASP A 2 -3.98 -10.65 -25.24
C ASP A 2 -2.60 -9.96 -25.25
N ILE A 3 -2.39 -9.03 -24.32
CA ILE A 3 -1.18 -8.22 -24.20
C ILE A 3 -0.36 -8.59 -22.96
N THR A 4 -0.72 -9.67 -22.28
CA THR A 4 -0.15 -10.05 -20.98
C THR A 4 1.36 -10.27 -21.05
N ASP A 5 1.87 -10.90 -22.12
CA ASP A 5 3.31 -11.15 -22.26
C ASP A 5 4.10 -9.87 -22.58
N ILE A 6 3.50 -8.92 -23.29
CA ILE A 6 4.08 -7.59 -23.52
C ILE A 6 4.17 -6.83 -22.20
N LEU A 7 3.09 -6.81 -21.41
CA LEU A 7 3.07 -6.14 -20.10
C LEU A 7 4.04 -6.78 -19.09
N LYS A 8 4.32 -8.08 -19.23
CA LYS A 8 5.30 -8.81 -18.41
C LYS A 8 6.74 -8.68 -18.92
N GLY A 9 6.98 -7.96 -20.02
CA GLY A 9 8.31 -7.84 -20.64
C GLY A 9 8.84 -9.16 -21.20
N LYS A 10 7.96 -10.13 -21.48
CA LYS A 10 8.31 -11.44 -22.06
C LYS A 10 8.26 -11.47 -23.57
N ALA A 11 7.67 -10.45 -24.18
CA ALA A 11 7.58 -10.28 -25.62
C ALA A 11 7.92 -8.83 -25.98
N ASP A 12 8.73 -8.65 -27.02
CA ASP A 12 9.09 -7.33 -27.51
C ASP A 12 7.85 -6.60 -28.05
N SER A 13 7.71 -5.33 -27.64
CA SER A 13 6.74 -4.39 -28.20
C SER A 13 7.45 -3.47 -29.20
N ASP A 14 7.27 -3.76 -30.49
CA ASP A 14 7.83 -2.95 -31.57
C ASP A 14 6.71 -2.16 -32.27
N GLU A 15 6.98 -0.89 -32.59
CA GLU A 15 6.04 -0.03 -33.33
C GLU A 15 5.74 -0.61 -34.72
N ASP A 16 6.73 -1.28 -35.32
CA ASP A 16 6.61 -1.88 -36.64
C ASP A 16 5.72 -3.15 -36.64
N LYS A 17 5.43 -3.70 -35.45
CA LYS A 17 4.59 -4.88 -35.31
C LYS A 17 3.12 -4.48 -35.24
N HIS A 18 2.45 -4.63 -36.37
CA HIS A 18 1.02 -4.35 -36.48
C HIS A 18 0.16 -5.57 -36.12
N HIS A 19 -0.84 -5.34 -35.28
CA HIS A 19 -1.85 -6.32 -34.88
C HIS A 19 -3.19 -5.99 -35.54
N PHE A 20 -3.76 -6.94 -36.27
CA PHE A 20 -5.07 -6.77 -36.88
C PHE A 20 -6.18 -7.17 -35.91
N ILE A 21 -7.10 -6.25 -35.63
CA ILE A 21 -8.30 -6.45 -34.82
C ILE A 21 -9.50 -6.51 -35.77
N PRO A 22 -10.03 -7.71 -36.07
CA PRO A 22 -11.15 -7.85 -37.01
C PRO A 22 -12.43 -7.21 -36.48
N PHE A 23 -13.19 -6.57 -37.37
CA PHE A 23 -14.56 -6.19 -37.06
C PHE A 23 -15.47 -7.40 -37.10
N GLN A 24 -16.21 -7.60 -36.01
CA GLN A 24 -17.25 -8.61 -35.93
C GLN A 24 -18.62 -7.96 -36.16
N GLN A 25 -19.25 -8.31 -37.27
CA GLN A 25 -20.63 -7.91 -37.51
C GLN A 25 -21.55 -8.70 -36.56
N VAL A 26 -22.45 -7.98 -35.89
CA VAL A 26 -23.51 -8.60 -35.07
C VAL A 26 -24.53 -9.20 -36.03
N ALA A 27 -24.53 -10.54 -36.14
CA ALA A 27 -25.29 -11.26 -37.18
C ALA A 27 -26.75 -11.58 -36.81
N ALA A 28 -27.13 -11.43 -35.53
CA ALA A 28 -28.46 -11.79 -35.05
C ALA A 28 -29.07 -10.66 -34.20
N GLU A 29 -30.36 -10.39 -34.40
CA GLU A 29 -31.14 -9.40 -33.63
C GLU A 29 -31.21 -9.70 -32.11
N ASN A 30 -30.81 -10.92 -31.70
CA ASN A 30 -30.86 -11.41 -30.33
C ASN A 30 -29.47 -11.61 -29.66
N ASP A 31 -28.35 -11.32 -30.35
CA ASP A 31 -27.01 -11.42 -29.75
C ASP A 31 -26.63 -10.10 -29.05
N PHE A 32 -26.49 -10.12 -27.73
CA PHE A 32 -26.00 -8.98 -26.94
C PHE A 32 -24.48 -9.05 -26.72
N LEU A 33 -23.87 -7.91 -26.34
CA LEU A 33 -22.42 -7.70 -26.30
C LEU A 33 -21.66 -8.84 -25.58
N HIS A 34 -22.16 -9.31 -24.45
CA HIS A 34 -21.55 -10.40 -23.69
C HIS A 34 -21.44 -11.72 -24.50
N THR A 35 -22.52 -12.11 -25.18
CA THR A 35 -22.53 -13.33 -26.02
C THR A 35 -21.61 -13.16 -27.22
N LEU A 36 -21.57 -11.96 -27.80
CA LEU A 36 -20.66 -11.63 -28.89
C LEU A 36 -19.19 -11.76 -28.46
N ILE A 37 -18.82 -11.18 -27.31
CA ILE A 37 -17.45 -11.26 -26.77
C ILE A 37 -17.07 -12.72 -26.52
N HIS A 38 -17.93 -13.52 -25.90
CA HIS A 38 -17.65 -14.95 -25.68
C HIS A 38 -17.45 -15.73 -26.99
N LYS A 39 -18.30 -15.47 -27.99
CA LYS A 39 -18.17 -16.09 -29.33
C LYS A 39 -16.85 -15.69 -29.99
N VAL A 40 -16.47 -14.42 -29.93
CA VAL A 40 -15.22 -13.88 -30.50
C VAL A 40 -13.99 -14.45 -29.78
N VAL A 41 -14.02 -14.56 -28.45
CA VAL A 41 -12.91 -15.13 -27.67
C VAL A 41 -12.77 -16.64 -27.90
N ALA A 42 -13.87 -17.35 -28.11
CA ALA A 42 -13.86 -18.80 -28.39
C ALA A 42 -13.55 -19.14 -29.85
N ALA A 43 -13.84 -18.23 -30.80
CA ALA A 43 -13.59 -18.44 -32.21
C ALA A 43 -12.08 -18.32 -32.51
N LYS A 44 -11.50 -19.37 -33.11
CA LYS A 44 -10.10 -19.37 -33.54
C LYS A 44 -9.86 -18.53 -34.81
N ASP A 45 -10.86 -18.46 -35.69
CA ASP A 45 -10.84 -17.67 -36.92
C ASP A 45 -12.18 -16.94 -37.10
N ILE A 46 -12.10 -15.62 -37.30
CA ILE A 46 -13.27 -14.75 -37.51
C ILE A 46 -13.30 -14.37 -38.98
N ASN A 47 -14.39 -14.67 -39.70
CA ASN A 47 -14.55 -14.27 -41.10
C ASN A 47 -14.88 -12.77 -41.19
N HIS A 48 -13.84 -11.94 -41.16
CA HIS A 48 -13.92 -10.48 -41.09
C HIS A 48 -13.89 -9.79 -42.47
N LYS A 49 -13.78 -10.54 -43.57
CA LYS A 49 -13.73 -10.00 -44.96
C LYS A 49 -12.74 -8.82 -45.14
N GLY A 50 -11.62 -8.85 -44.43
CA GLY A 50 -10.61 -7.77 -44.44
C GLY A 50 -10.96 -6.49 -43.67
N GLN A 51 -12.13 -6.41 -43.01
CA GLN A 51 -12.53 -5.25 -42.22
C GLN A 51 -12.02 -5.36 -40.78
N GLY A 52 -11.35 -4.32 -40.29
CA GLY A 52 -10.80 -4.28 -38.94
C GLY A 52 -9.90 -3.07 -38.70
N LEU A 53 -9.28 -3.02 -37.53
CA LEU A 53 -8.33 -2.00 -37.12
C LEU A 53 -6.92 -2.60 -37.07
N TRP A 54 -5.94 -1.89 -37.61
CA TRP A 54 -4.54 -2.19 -37.37
C TRP A 54 -4.06 -1.38 -36.16
N VAL A 55 -3.48 -2.06 -35.19
CA VAL A 55 -3.00 -1.46 -33.93
C VAL A 55 -1.55 -1.86 -33.72
N SER A 56 -0.67 -0.90 -33.49
CA SER A 56 0.67 -1.11 -32.97
C SER A 56 0.72 -0.82 -31.48
N MET A 57 1.69 -1.41 -30.78
CA MET A 57 1.83 -1.22 -29.34
C MET A 57 3.29 -1.05 -28.97
N LYS A 58 3.57 -0.07 -28.10
CA LYS A 58 4.91 0.15 -27.53
C LYS A 58 4.82 0.34 -26.03
N LEU A 59 5.62 -0.44 -25.30
CA LEU A 59 5.82 -0.30 -23.88
C LEU A 59 6.85 0.81 -23.64
N LEU A 60 6.45 1.84 -22.89
CA LEU A 60 7.33 2.94 -22.49
C LEU A 60 7.55 2.88 -20.99
N THR A 61 8.82 2.91 -20.56
CA THR A 61 9.20 2.85 -19.14
C THR A 61 9.51 4.25 -18.62
N GLY A 62 8.88 4.64 -17.51
CA GLY A 62 9.11 5.92 -16.85
C GLY A 62 7.81 6.56 -16.37
N ASP A 63 7.92 7.69 -15.67
CA ASP A 63 6.75 8.50 -15.38
C ASP A 63 6.28 9.29 -16.61
N LEU A 64 5.06 9.83 -16.56
CA LEU A 64 4.47 10.55 -17.71
C LEU A 64 5.28 11.80 -18.11
N LYS A 65 6.01 12.44 -17.19
CA LYS A 65 6.82 13.62 -17.49
C LYS A 65 8.08 13.21 -18.24
N GLN A 66 8.73 12.14 -17.79
CA GLN A 66 9.89 11.54 -18.44
C GLN A 66 9.52 11.00 -19.82
N ILE A 67 8.45 10.22 -19.93
CA ILE A 67 8.00 9.65 -21.21
C ILE A 67 7.72 10.74 -22.24
N ARG A 68 7.08 11.84 -21.86
CA ARG A 68 6.84 12.99 -22.77
C ARG A 68 8.13 13.68 -23.22
N LYS A 69 9.16 13.68 -22.38
CA LYS A 69 10.47 14.27 -22.69
C LYS A 69 11.27 13.36 -23.62
N ASP A 70 11.27 12.06 -23.33
CA ASP A 70 12.10 11.07 -24.03
C ASP A 70 11.43 10.61 -25.35
N HIS A 71 10.09 10.65 -25.42
CA HIS A 71 9.29 10.23 -26.57
C HIS A 71 8.23 11.27 -26.99
N PRO A 72 8.60 12.53 -27.32
CA PRO A 72 7.65 13.58 -27.65
C PRO A 72 6.88 13.34 -28.95
N HIS A 73 7.38 12.48 -29.84
CA HIS A 73 6.70 12.07 -31.08
C HIS A 73 5.61 11.02 -30.85
N LEU A 74 5.63 10.31 -29.72
CA LEU A 74 4.63 9.29 -29.36
C LEU A 74 3.60 9.80 -28.37
N VAL A 75 4.06 10.62 -27.41
CA VAL A 75 3.21 11.15 -26.33
C VAL A 75 3.30 12.66 -26.33
N ASP A 76 2.35 13.28 -27.01
CA ASP A 76 2.19 14.73 -27.07
C ASP A 76 1.17 15.22 -26.02
N ARG A 77 0.75 16.49 -26.15
CA ARG A 77 -0.28 17.08 -25.27
C ARG A 77 -1.71 16.63 -25.60
N ASN A 78 -1.96 16.16 -26.82
CA ASN A 78 -3.27 15.73 -27.29
C ASN A 78 -3.51 14.23 -27.07
N THR A 79 -2.46 13.49 -26.70
CA THR A 79 -2.50 12.07 -26.42
C THR A 79 -3.48 11.80 -25.28
N VAL A 80 -4.52 11.04 -25.60
CA VAL A 80 -5.56 10.63 -24.65
C VAL A 80 -4.95 9.64 -23.64
N VAL A 81 -5.11 9.93 -22.35
CA VAL A 81 -4.56 9.09 -21.26
C VAL A 81 -5.70 8.35 -20.57
N ALA A 82 -5.73 7.03 -20.75
CA ALA A 82 -6.58 6.14 -19.96
C ALA A 82 -5.78 5.58 -18.78
N ARG A 83 -6.21 5.86 -17.54
CA ARG A 83 -5.62 5.24 -16.34
C ARG A 83 -6.13 3.80 -16.22
N LYS A 84 -5.29 2.90 -15.71
CA LYS A 84 -5.68 1.52 -15.35
C LYS A 84 -6.93 1.54 -14.47
N MET A 85 -7.94 0.73 -14.78
CA MET A 85 -9.07 0.50 -13.86
C MET A 85 -8.54 -0.26 -12.63
N GLY A 86 -8.83 0.25 -11.42
CA GLY A 86 -8.15 -0.16 -10.20
C GLY A 86 -6.83 0.59 -10.01
N PHE A 87 -6.00 0.16 -9.06
CA PHE A 87 -4.76 0.85 -8.75
C PHE A 87 -3.55 0.28 -9.53
N PRO A 88 -2.55 1.12 -9.85
CA PRO A 88 -1.22 0.63 -10.18
C PRO A 88 -0.63 -0.16 -9.00
N GLU A 89 0.43 -0.93 -9.26
CA GLU A 89 1.10 -1.71 -8.21
C GLU A 89 1.75 -0.83 -7.14
N ILE A 90 2.14 0.38 -7.53
CA ILE A 90 2.77 1.38 -6.66
C ILE A 90 1.96 2.67 -6.74
N ILE A 91 1.61 3.23 -5.59
CA ILE A 91 0.99 4.55 -5.46
C ILE A 91 2.03 5.44 -4.76
N MET A 92 2.58 6.40 -5.51
CA MET A 92 3.58 7.31 -4.97
C MET A 92 2.92 8.33 -4.04
N PRO A 93 3.62 8.81 -2.99
CA PRO A 93 3.11 9.87 -2.14
C PRO A 93 2.77 11.12 -2.98
N GLY A 94 1.64 11.75 -2.69
CA GLY A 94 1.11 12.89 -3.44
C GLY A 94 0.26 12.55 -4.67
N ASP A 95 0.11 11.27 -5.07
CA ASP A 95 -0.81 10.89 -6.15
C ASP A 95 -2.28 11.02 -5.69
N VAL A 96 -2.99 11.98 -6.29
CA VAL A 96 -4.41 12.22 -6.02
C VAL A 96 -5.24 11.60 -7.13
N ARG A 97 -6.10 10.67 -6.75
CA ARG A 97 -7.00 9.98 -7.67
C ARG A 97 -8.39 9.82 -7.07
N ASN A 98 -9.41 10.03 -7.89
CA ASN A 98 -10.81 9.80 -7.54
C ASN A 98 -11.62 9.41 -8.79
N ASP A 99 -11.37 8.21 -9.31
CA ASP A 99 -12.17 7.68 -10.43
C ASP A 99 -13.22 6.71 -9.89
N ILE A 100 -14.49 6.89 -10.26
CA ILE A 100 -15.57 5.96 -9.91
C ILE A 100 -16.07 5.33 -11.20
N TYR A 101 -15.81 4.04 -11.40
CA TYR A 101 -16.33 3.31 -12.55
C TYR A 101 -17.67 2.66 -12.21
N VAL A 102 -18.63 2.81 -13.09
CA VAL A 102 -19.98 2.26 -12.97
C VAL A 102 -20.26 1.45 -14.22
N THR A 103 -20.56 0.18 -14.05
CA THR A 103 -20.95 -0.73 -15.11
C THR A 103 -22.44 -1.03 -15.01
N LEU A 104 -23.19 -0.76 -16.07
CA LEU A 104 -24.54 -1.28 -16.22
C LEU A 104 -24.41 -2.76 -16.59
N VAL A 105 -24.70 -3.67 -15.66
CA VAL A 105 -24.46 -5.11 -15.86
C VAL A 105 -25.62 -5.72 -16.61
N GLN A 106 -26.78 -5.81 -15.95
CA GLN A 106 -27.96 -6.48 -16.51
C GLN A 106 -29.26 -6.03 -15.85
N GLY A 107 -30.38 -6.34 -16.50
CA GLY A 107 -31.72 -6.14 -15.95
C GLY A 107 -32.74 -7.09 -16.56
N GLU A 108 -33.73 -7.48 -15.76
CA GLU A 108 -34.86 -8.31 -16.19
C GLU A 108 -36.17 -7.55 -15.99
N PHE A 109 -36.86 -7.28 -17.10
CA PHE A 109 -38.12 -6.51 -17.09
C PHE A 109 -39.25 -7.36 -17.67
N ASP A 110 -40.30 -7.58 -16.88
CA ASP A 110 -41.45 -8.34 -17.37
C ASP A 110 -42.29 -7.51 -18.36
N LYS A 111 -42.80 -8.20 -19.38
CA LYS A 111 -43.76 -7.65 -20.36
C LYS A 111 -45.10 -7.22 -19.77
N GLN A 112 -45.36 -7.51 -18.49
CA GLN A 112 -46.66 -7.31 -17.83
C GLN A 112 -47.80 -7.88 -18.70
N ASN A 113 -48.88 -7.13 -18.93
CA ASN A 113 -50.03 -7.56 -19.75
C ASN A 113 -49.84 -7.33 -21.26
N LYS A 114 -48.64 -6.95 -21.73
CA LYS A 114 -48.37 -6.72 -23.17
C LYS A 114 -47.93 -8.00 -23.88
N THR A 115 -48.14 -8.07 -25.19
CA THR A 115 -47.76 -9.21 -26.04
C THR A 115 -46.25 -9.30 -26.28
N THR A 116 -45.58 -8.15 -26.42
CA THR A 116 -44.13 -8.04 -26.70
C THR A 116 -43.34 -7.58 -25.47
N GLN A 117 -42.05 -7.92 -25.44
CA GLN A 117 -41.12 -7.42 -24.42
C GLN A 117 -40.85 -5.91 -24.62
N LYS A 118 -40.43 -5.23 -23.55
CA LYS A 118 -40.03 -3.82 -23.63
C LYS A 118 -38.61 -3.71 -24.18
N ASN A 119 -38.42 -2.86 -25.19
CA ASN A 119 -37.10 -2.34 -25.53
C ASN A 119 -36.74 -1.30 -24.46
N VAL A 120 -35.77 -1.57 -23.60
CA VAL A 120 -35.48 -0.72 -22.43
C VAL A 120 -34.22 0.09 -22.68
N GLU A 121 -34.31 1.40 -22.47
CA GLU A 121 -33.18 2.31 -22.37
C GLU A 121 -32.99 2.68 -20.90
N VAL A 122 -31.75 2.59 -20.42
CA VAL A 122 -31.33 3.09 -19.11
C VAL A 122 -30.71 4.47 -19.30
N LEU A 123 -31.31 5.47 -18.66
CA LEU A 123 -30.74 6.80 -18.55
C LEU A 123 -30.10 6.94 -17.16
N MET A 124 -28.79 7.11 -17.12
CA MET A 124 -28.03 7.34 -15.89
C MET A 124 -27.61 8.81 -15.80
N CYS A 125 -27.78 9.40 -14.62
CA CYS A 125 -27.21 10.70 -14.28
C CYS A 125 -26.71 10.74 -12.83
N VAL A 126 -25.87 11.73 -12.55
CA VAL A 126 -25.38 12.03 -11.21
C VAL A 126 -26.24 13.16 -10.64
N CYS A 127 -26.74 12.98 -9.43
CA CYS A 127 -27.54 13.96 -8.72
C CYS A 127 -26.85 14.37 -7.40
N ASP A 128 -27.12 15.59 -6.96
CA ASP A 128 -26.76 16.07 -5.63
C ASP A 128 -27.80 15.66 -4.56
N GLU A 129 -27.62 16.14 -3.33
CA GLU A 129 -28.49 15.84 -2.18
C GLU A 129 -29.93 16.35 -2.34
N ARG A 130 -30.16 17.32 -3.22
CA ARG A 130 -31.48 17.91 -3.53
C ARG A 130 -32.17 17.20 -4.69
N GLY A 131 -31.43 16.38 -5.44
CA GLY A 131 -31.90 15.73 -6.65
C GLY A 131 -31.56 16.47 -7.93
N ASP A 132 -30.86 17.60 -7.84
CA ASP A 132 -30.45 18.39 -8.99
C ASP A 132 -29.35 17.63 -9.76
N VAL A 133 -29.46 17.61 -11.08
CA VAL A 133 -28.54 16.84 -11.93
C VAL A 133 -27.24 17.61 -12.10
N ILE A 134 -26.12 16.98 -11.76
CA ILE A 134 -24.78 17.54 -11.93
C ILE A 134 -24.39 17.47 -13.42
N PRO A 135 -24.13 18.63 -14.06
CA PRO A 135 -23.79 18.65 -15.48
C PRO A 135 -22.42 18.02 -15.74
N ASN A 136 -22.28 17.33 -16.87
CA ASN A 136 -21.00 16.81 -17.37
C ASN A 136 -20.23 15.91 -16.37
N ALA A 137 -20.95 15.15 -15.54
CA ALA A 137 -20.36 14.30 -14.50
C ALA A 137 -20.01 12.87 -14.98
N VAL A 138 -20.37 12.48 -16.21
CA VAL A 138 -20.18 11.12 -16.73
C VAL A 138 -19.29 11.13 -17.97
N SER A 139 -18.25 10.30 -18.03
CA SER A 139 -17.37 10.12 -19.19
C SER A 139 -17.52 8.70 -19.73
N GLN A 140 -17.80 8.56 -21.03
CA GLN A 140 -17.93 7.26 -21.71
C GLN A 140 -16.56 6.65 -22.08
N GLY A 141 -15.54 7.49 -22.23
CA GLY A 141 -14.18 7.09 -22.56
C GLY A 141 -13.14 8.13 -22.11
N ALA A 142 -11.86 7.78 -22.19
CA ALA A 142 -10.77 8.66 -21.75
C ALA A 142 -10.57 9.91 -22.64
N GLY A 143 -11.09 9.89 -23.88
CA GLY A 143 -10.99 10.99 -24.85
C GLY A 143 -12.33 11.69 -25.14
N ASP A 144 -13.43 11.19 -24.58
CA ASP A 144 -14.75 11.74 -24.83
C ASP A 144 -15.04 12.91 -23.90
N LYS A 145 -15.80 13.88 -24.41
CA LYS A 145 -16.29 14.97 -23.58
C LYS A 145 -17.26 14.42 -22.53
N PRO A 146 -17.14 14.82 -21.25
CA PRO A 146 -18.10 14.41 -20.25
C PRO A 146 -19.51 14.87 -20.60
N VAL A 147 -20.50 14.03 -20.29
CA VAL A 147 -21.92 14.22 -20.54
C VAL A 147 -22.69 14.25 -19.22
N THR A 148 -23.83 14.95 -19.22
CA THR A 148 -24.73 15.03 -18.07
C THR A 148 -25.55 13.75 -17.90
N HIS A 149 -25.94 13.15 -19.01
CA HIS A 149 -26.76 11.94 -19.04
C HIS A 149 -26.09 10.88 -19.90
N TYR A 150 -25.97 9.69 -19.35
CA TYR A 150 -25.59 8.51 -20.11
C TYR A 150 -26.83 7.73 -20.54
N GLN A 151 -26.84 7.28 -21.80
CA GLN A 151 -27.92 6.47 -22.37
C GLN A 151 -27.35 5.11 -22.78
N SER A 152 -27.98 4.04 -22.32
CA SER A 152 -27.55 2.68 -22.67
C SER A 152 -27.93 2.29 -24.09
N VAL A 153 -27.30 1.23 -24.60
CA VAL A 153 -27.80 0.54 -25.79
C VAL A 153 -29.18 -0.07 -25.49
N VAL A 154 -30.03 -0.12 -26.51
CA VAL A 154 -31.37 -0.68 -26.44
C VAL A 154 -31.40 -2.00 -27.20
N TYR A 155 -31.65 -3.09 -26.48
CA TYR A 155 -31.85 -4.41 -27.08
C TYR A 155 -33.31 -4.65 -27.43
N TYR A 156 -33.56 -5.09 -28.67
CA TYR A 156 -34.91 -5.24 -29.20
C TYR A 156 -35.60 -6.49 -28.64
N GLN A 157 -36.73 -6.28 -27.94
CA GLN A 157 -37.60 -7.31 -27.38
C GLN A 157 -36.92 -8.41 -26.53
N ILE A 158 -35.79 -8.07 -25.88
CA ILE A 158 -35.09 -8.99 -24.97
C ILE A 158 -35.57 -8.77 -23.53
N LYS A 159 -36.01 -9.86 -22.88
CA LYS A 159 -36.45 -9.86 -21.47
C LYS A 159 -35.29 -9.58 -20.51
N GLN A 160 -34.20 -10.32 -20.67
CA GLN A 160 -32.98 -10.23 -19.86
C GLN A 160 -31.91 -9.46 -20.63
N GLN A 161 -31.79 -8.17 -20.34
CA GLN A 161 -30.84 -7.30 -21.02
C GLN A 161 -29.51 -7.32 -20.30
N ARG A 162 -28.41 -7.48 -21.04
CA ARG A 162 -27.05 -7.43 -20.51
C ARG A 162 -26.28 -6.34 -21.25
N TRP A 163 -26.17 -5.18 -20.63
CA TRP A 163 -25.48 -4.03 -21.23
C TRP A 163 -23.97 -4.23 -21.20
N MET A 164 -23.41 -4.56 -20.02
CA MET A 164 -21.96 -4.61 -19.78
C MET A 164 -21.24 -3.34 -20.24
N GLU A 165 -21.90 -2.20 -20.02
CA GLU A 165 -21.42 -0.88 -20.42
C GLU A 165 -20.82 -0.17 -19.21
N THR A 166 -19.53 0.15 -19.29
CA THR A 166 -18.79 0.83 -18.22
C THR A 166 -18.59 2.30 -18.55
N VAL A 167 -18.96 3.16 -17.61
CA VAL A 167 -18.72 4.60 -17.67
C VAL A 167 -17.94 5.06 -16.44
N LYS A 168 -17.22 6.18 -16.58
CA LYS A 168 -16.52 6.82 -15.47
C LYS A 168 -17.34 8.00 -14.96
N VAL A 169 -17.60 8.02 -13.67
CA VAL A 169 -18.21 9.15 -12.95
C VAL A 169 -17.09 10.05 -12.43
N ALA A 170 -17.12 11.31 -12.84
CA ALA A 170 -16.15 12.34 -12.50
C ALA A 170 -16.79 13.39 -11.58
N ILE A 171 -16.51 13.27 -10.28
CA ILE A 171 -17.03 14.15 -9.23
C ILE A 171 -15.86 14.58 -8.35
N ALA A 172 -15.87 15.84 -7.89
CA ALA A 172 -14.91 16.33 -6.91
C ALA A 172 -15.00 15.50 -5.62
N ILE A 173 -13.86 15.24 -4.98
CA ILE A 173 -13.77 14.35 -3.80
C ILE A 173 -14.70 14.81 -2.67
N GLU A 174 -14.81 16.13 -2.47
CA GLU A 174 -15.63 16.78 -1.46
C GLU A 174 -17.15 16.62 -1.66
N ASP A 175 -17.58 16.44 -2.91
CA ASP A 175 -18.99 16.32 -3.29
C ASP A 175 -19.47 14.85 -3.29
N VAL A 176 -18.57 13.88 -3.27
CA VAL A 176 -18.94 12.44 -3.28
C VAL A 176 -19.89 12.07 -2.14
N GLN A 177 -19.74 12.71 -0.98
CA GLN A 177 -20.60 12.44 0.19
C GLN A 177 -22.05 12.89 0.00
N ARG A 178 -22.29 13.85 -0.90
CA ARG A 178 -23.61 14.48 -1.14
C ARG A 178 -24.22 14.06 -2.47
N THR A 179 -23.66 13.05 -3.12
CA THR A 179 -24.06 12.66 -4.47
C THR A 179 -24.55 11.22 -4.55
N HIS A 180 -25.45 10.99 -5.50
CA HIS A 180 -25.97 9.68 -5.82
C HIS A 180 -26.17 9.51 -7.32
N LEU A 181 -26.21 8.26 -7.75
CA LEU A 181 -26.53 7.90 -9.12
C LEU A 181 -28.03 7.64 -9.22
N ARG A 182 -28.67 8.19 -10.24
CA ARG A 182 -30.07 7.94 -10.57
C ARG A 182 -30.16 7.25 -11.93
N PHE A 183 -30.91 6.16 -11.98
CA PHE A 183 -31.16 5.36 -13.17
C PHE A 183 -32.65 5.39 -13.47
N THR A 184 -33.03 5.88 -14.65
CA THR A 184 -34.43 5.90 -15.10
C THR A 184 -34.59 5.00 -16.32
N PHE A 185 -35.71 4.29 -16.37
CA PHE A 185 -35.97 3.29 -17.40
C PHE A 185 -37.10 3.76 -18.30
N LYS A 186 -36.82 3.81 -19.59
CA LYS A 186 -37.79 4.20 -20.63
C LYS A 186 -37.96 3.08 -21.64
N HIS A 187 -39.18 2.94 -22.15
CA HIS A 187 -39.41 2.08 -23.30
C HIS A 187 -39.05 2.85 -24.57
N ARG A 188 -38.30 2.24 -25.48
CA ARG A 188 -38.03 2.80 -26.82
C ARG A 188 -38.87 2.13 -27.90
N SER A 189 -39.67 2.91 -28.60
CA SER A 189 -40.50 2.42 -29.70
C SER A 189 -39.72 2.41 -31.01
N SER A 190 -39.94 1.40 -31.86
CA SER A 190 -39.42 1.41 -33.23
C SER A 190 -40.05 2.49 -34.12
N ALA A 191 -41.16 3.10 -33.68
CA ALA A 191 -41.82 4.20 -34.36
C ALA A 191 -41.59 5.53 -33.63
N GLU A 192 -40.90 6.47 -34.28
CA GLU A 192 -40.45 7.74 -33.69
C GLU A 192 -41.60 8.60 -33.10
N SER A 193 -42.78 8.58 -33.74
CA SER A 193 -43.96 9.31 -33.26
C SER A 193 -44.53 8.78 -31.95
N ARG A 194 -44.37 7.49 -31.67
CA ARG A 194 -44.77 6.86 -30.40
C ARG A 194 -43.70 7.04 -29.33
N ASP A 195 -42.43 7.04 -29.73
CA ASP A 195 -41.28 7.16 -28.82
C ASP A 195 -41.27 8.49 -28.05
N LYS A 196 -41.62 9.60 -28.72
CA LYS A 196 -41.67 10.94 -28.08
C LYS A 196 -42.65 11.02 -26.90
N GLY A 197 -43.65 10.14 -26.85
CA GLY A 197 -44.65 10.08 -25.79
C GLY A 197 -44.33 9.11 -24.64
N GLU A 198 -43.26 8.31 -24.75
CA GLU A 198 -42.93 7.30 -23.75
C GLU A 198 -42.38 7.94 -22.46
N LYS A 199 -43.02 7.61 -21.34
CA LYS A 199 -42.66 8.11 -20.00
C LYS A 199 -41.73 7.15 -19.28
N ILE A 200 -41.07 7.66 -18.23
CA ILE A 200 -40.29 6.82 -17.31
C ILE A 200 -41.24 5.83 -16.66
N PHE A 201 -40.95 4.53 -16.78
CA PHE A 201 -41.79 3.48 -16.21
C PHE A 201 -41.21 2.91 -14.91
N ALA A 202 -39.91 3.09 -14.66
CA ALA A 202 -39.24 2.69 -13.43
C ALA A 202 -38.04 3.61 -13.13
N MET A 203 -37.60 3.61 -11.88
CA MET A 203 -36.40 4.31 -11.42
C MET A 203 -35.66 3.48 -10.36
N ALA A 204 -34.32 3.52 -10.36
CA ALA A 204 -33.45 3.02 -9.30
C ALA A 204 -32.40 4.07 -8.96
N TYR A 205 -31.82 3.98 -7.76
CA TYR A 205 -30.76 4.91 -7.34
C TYR A 205 -29.76 4.23 -6.39
N VAL A 206 -28.56 4.79 -6.28
CA VAL A 206 -27.57 4.38 -5.28
C VAL A 206 -26.73 5.58 -4.82
N LYS A 207 -26.52 5.72 -3.50
CA LYS A 207 -25.64 6.73 -2.94
C LYS A 207 -24.18 6.31 -3.11
N LEU A 208 -23.31 7.25 -3.45
CA LEU A 208 -21.87 6.98 -3.62
C LEU A 208 -21.14 6.83 -2.28
N MET A 209 -21.74 7.34 -1.20
CA MET A 209 -21.25 7.22 0.16
C MET A 209 -22.31 6.60 1.06
N LYS A 210 -21.87 5.72 1.95
CA LYS A 210 -22.71 5.07 2.96
C LYS A 210 -22.93 6.01 4.16
N PRO A 211 -23.93 5.73 5.00
CA PRO A 211 -24.17 6.53 6.22
C PRO A 211 -23.00 6.54 7.21
N ASP A 212 -22.14 5.52 7.19
CA ASP A 212 -20.91 5.44 8.01
C ASP A 212 -19.76 6.31 7.46
N GLY A 213 -19.96 6.98 6.32
CA GLY A 213 -18.97 7.84 5.67
C GLY A 213 -17.98 7.11 4.76
N THR A 214 -18.07 5.78 4.63
CA THR A 214 -17.27 5.02 3.66
C THR A 214 -17.90 5.06 2.28
N THR A 215 -17.09 4.89 1.23
CA THR A 215 -17.61 4.82 -0.14
C THR A 215 -18.42 3.55 -0.40
N LEU A 216 -19.21 3.60 -1.47
CA LEU A 216 -19.88 2.42 -2.01
C LEU A 216 -18.86 1.30 -2.24
N ARG A 217 -19.20 0.07 -1.84
CA ARG A 217 -18.28 -1.07 -1.98
C ARG A 217 -18.09 -1.44 -3.43
N ASP A 218 -16.88 -1.87 -3.76
CA ASP A 218 -16.61 -2.47 -5.06
C ASP A 218 -17.40 -3.77 -5.25
N GLY A 219 -17.80 -4.04 -6.49
CA GLY A 219 -18.54 -5.24 -6.86
C GLY A 219 -19.96 -4.95 -7.34
N GLU A 220 -20.80 -5.99 -7.35
CA GLU A 220 -22.15 -5.96 -7.90
C GLU A 220 -23.20 -5.52 -6.87
N HIS A 221 -24.13 -4.68 -7.31
CA HIS A 221 -25.23 -4.13 -6.51
C HIS A 221 -26.58 -4.41 -7.16
N ASP A 222 -27.44 -5.14 -6.46
CA ASP A 222 -28.81 -5.41 -6.90
C ASP A 222 -29.74 -4.28 -6.45
N LEU A 223 -29.99 -3.34 -7.36
CA LEU A 223 -30.77 -2.16 -7.04
C LEU A 223 -32.27 -2.46 -6.99
N VAL A 224 -32.97 -1.74 -6.11
CA VAL A 224 -34.43 -1.81 -6.00
C VAL A 224 -35.05 -0.91 -7.07
N LEU A 225 -35.96 -1.49 -7.87
CA LEU A 225 -36.70 -0.76 -8.89
C LEU A 225 -38.02 -0.23 -8.33
N TYR A 226 -38.24 1.06 -8.50
CA TYR A 226 -39.43 1.78 -8.09
C TYR A 226 -40.30 2.11 -9.31
N LYS A 227 -41.59 1.76 -9.26
CA LYS A 227 -42.59 2.06 -10.29
C LYS A 227 -43.66 3.01 -9.74
N GLY A 228 -44.13 3.95 -10.53
CA GLY A 228 -45.11 4.94 -10.09
C GLY A 228 -45.32 6.05 -11.10
N ASP A 229 -45.85 7.19 -10.63
CA ASP A 229 -45.99 8.39 -11.46
C ASP A 229 -44.62 8.98 -11.81
N SER A 230 -44.43 9.35 -13.09
CA SER A 230 -43.14 9.78 -13.62
C SER A 230 -42.55 10.98 -12.89
N ARG A 231 -43.36 11.94 -12.41
CA ARG A 231 -42.84 13.12 -11.69
C ARG A 231 -42.34 12.74 -10.30
N LYS A 232 -43.08 11.87 -9.61
CA LYS A 232 -42.69 11.35 -8.29
C LYS A 232 -41.44 10.47 -8.32
N LEU A 233 -41.22 9.77 -9.44
CA LEU A 233 -40.02 8.96 -9.64
C LEU A 233 -38.74 9.81 -9.78
N GLU A 234 -38.86 11.11 -10.06
CA GLU A 234 -37.71 12.02 -10.16
C GLU A 234 -37.49 12.87 -8.90
N ASP A 235 -38.40 12.82 -7.93
CA ASP A 235 -38.34 13.61 -6.71
C ASP A 235 -37.43 12.94 -5.64
N ALA A 236 -36.26 13.54 -5.42
CA ALA A 236 -35.26 13.05 -4.47
C ALA A 236 -35.76 12.99 -3.03
N SER A 237 -36.66 13.89 -2.63
CA SER A 237 -37.24 13.87 -1.29
C SER A 237 -38.04 12.58 -1.01
N ILE A 238 -38.58 11.96 -2.06
CA ILE A 238 -39.38 10.75 -1.98
C ILE A 238 -38.53 9.49 -2.09
N TYR A 239 -37.56 9.44 -3.02
CA TYR A 239 -36.82 8.20 -3.23
C TYR A 239 -35.59 8.03 -2.34
N LEU A 240 -34.95 9.11 -1.89
CA LEU A 240 -33.77 9.01 -1.01
C LEU A 240 -34.10 8.47 0.40
N SER A 241 -35.37 8.47 0.79
CA SER A 241 -35.85 7.81 2.02
C SER A 241 -36.03 6.30 1.86
N ASN A 242 -36.08 5.79 0.63
CA ASN A 242 -36.35 4.39 0.34
C ASN A 242 -35.05 3.59 0.21
N LEU A 243 -35.12 2.25 0.23
CA LEU A 243 -33.92 1.41 0.08
C LEU A 243 -33.35 1.50 -1.35
N SER A 244 -32.03 1.68 -1.47
CA SER A 244 -31.34 1.68 -2.76
C SER A 244 -31.05 0.26 -3.27
N CYS A 245 -30.62 -0.65 -2.40
CA CYS A 245 -30.14 -1.99 -2.75
C CYS A 245 -30.83 -3.09 -1.93
N LYS A 246 -31.13 -4.23 -2.56
CA LYS A 246 -31.75 -5.40 -1.91
C LYS A 246 -30.87 -5.98 -0.80
N GLN A 247 -29.55 -5.90 -0.95
CA GLN A 247 -28.57 -6.40 0.04
C GLN A 247 -28.61 -5.60 1.36
N MET A 248 -29.09 -4.34 1.33
CA MET A 248 -29.32 -3.55 2.55
C MET A 248 -30.63 -3.92 3.27
N ALA A 249 -31.52 -4.70 2.63
CA ALA A 249 -32.75 -5.18 3.24
C ALA A 249 -32.49 -6.34 4.21
N ASP A 250 -31.49 -7.18 3.96
CA ASP A 250 -31.18 -8.35 4.80
C ASP A 250 -30.61 -7.99 6.18
N GLN A 251 -30.03 -6.78 6.35
CA GLN A 251 -29.56 -6.29 7.65
C GLN A 251 -30.67 -5.68 8.53
N LYS A 252 -31.82 -5.34 7.94
CA LYS A 252 -33.01 -4.88 8.68
C LYS A 252 -34.11 -5.93 8.56
N LEU A 253 -34.03 -6.94 9.43
CA LEU A 253 -35.13 -7.80 9.91
C LEU A 253 -36.33 -8.02 8.97
N ASN A 254 -36.56 -9.27 8.54
CA ASN A 254 -37.90 -9.87 8.40
C ASN A 254 -39.04 -8.94 7.94
N LEU A 255 -38.90 -8.27 6.80
CA LEU A 255 -39.99 -7.51 6.19
C LEU A 255 -40.73 -8.37 5.16
N GLY A 256 -41.20 -9.54 5.61
CA GLY A 256 -42.15 -10.37 4.86
C GLY A 256 -43.54 -9.74 4.76
N SER A 257 -43.82 -8.62 5.45
CA SER A 257 -45.17 -8.04 5.51
C SER A 257 -45.31 -6.58 5.04
N SER A 258 -44.23 -5.81 4.86
CA SER A 258 -44.32 -4.42 4.35
C SER A 258 -44.25 -4.30 2.82
N PHE A 259 -44.12 -5.42 2.10
CA PHE A 259 -44.17 -5.45 0.63
C PHE A 259 -45.57 -5.20 0.04
N ARG A 260 -46.59 -4.98 0.89
CA ARG A 260 -47.98 -4.77 0.49
C ARG A 260 -48.67 -3.70 1.36
N SER A 261 -48.27 -2.44 1.26
CA SER A 261 -49.15 -1.33 1.66
C SER A 261 -49.36 -0.37 0.49
N SER A 262 -50.37 -0.67 -0.29
CA SER A 262 -50.97 0.24 -1.28
C SER A 262 -51.84 1.28 -0.57
N SER A 263 -51.24 2.14 0.24
CA SER A 263 -51.94 3.26 0.87
C SER A 263 -50.99 4.44 1.05
N GLY A 264 -51.05 5.37 0.09
CA GLY A 264 -50.41 6.68 0.20
C GLY A 264 -49.31 6.90 -0.84
N GLY A 265 -49.67 7.17 -2.10
CA GLY A 265 -48.89 7.96 -3.08
C GLY A 265 -47.40 7.68 -3.34
N HIS A 266 -46.77 6.69 -2.70
CA HIS A 266 -45.36 6.36 -2.73
C HIS A 266 -45.06 5.33 -3.84
N PRO A 267 -43.86 5.36 -4.44
CA PRO A 267 -43.50 4.46 -5.52
C PRO A 267 -43.47 3.00 -5.05
N ILE A 268 -44.02 2.10 -5.88
CA ILE A 268 -44.19 0.68 -5.61
C ILE A 268 -42.90 -0.07 -5.98
N CYS A 269 -42.40 -0.90 -5.08
CA CYS A 269 -41.26 -1.78 -5.34
C CYS A 269 -41.62 -2.84 -6.40
N SER A 270 -40.79 -2.96 -7.44
CA SER A 270 -41.01 -3.90 -8.53
C SER A 270 -40.35 -5.26 -8.30
N ARG A 271 -40.91 -6.30 -8.94
CA ARG A 271 -40.29 -7.63 -9.06
C ARG A 271 -39.20 -7.69 -10.11
N ASP A 272 -39.17 -6.74 -11.04
CA ASP A 272 -38.11 -6.56 -12.03
C ASP A 272 -36.73 -6.47 -11.33
N SER A 273 -35.66 -6.81 -12.03
CA SER A 273 -34.30 -6.76 -11.53
C SER A 273 -33.45 -5.76 -12.30
N PHE A 274 -32.52 -5.12 -11.61
CA PHE A 274 -31.49 -4.27 -12.20
C PHE A 274 -30.22 -4.37 -11.37
N GLN A 275 -29.12 -4.64 -12.03
CA GLN A 275 -27.82 -4.86 -11.40
C GLN A 275 -26.79 -3.93 -12.03
N ILE A 276 -26.02 -3.27 -11.18
CA ILE A 276 -24.84 -2.50 -11.55
C ILE A 276 -23.60 -3.11 -10.92
N SER A 277 -22.43 -2.77 -11.42
CA SER A 277 -21.15 -3.03 -10.75
C SER A 277 -20.39 -1.74 -10.58
N THR A 278 -19.75 -1.53 -9.43
CA THR A 278 -18.93 -0.34 -9.19
C THR A 278 -17.51 -0.70 -8.84
N LEU A 279 -16.58 0.17 -9.25
CA LEU A 279 -15.17 0.10 -8.89
C LEU A 279 -14.68 1.52 -8.55
N VAL A 280 -14.44 1.77 -7.27
CA VAL A 280 -14.02 3.06 -6.73
C VAL A 280 -12.50 3.10 -6.58
N CYS A 281 -11.85 3.90 -7.42
CA CYS A 281 -10.41 4.13 -7.40
C CYS A 281 -10.11 5.49 -6.75
N SER A 282 -10.23 5.57 -5.43
CA SER A 282 -9.95 6.79 -4.66
C SER A 282 -8.74 6.64 -3.74
N THR A 283 -7.78 7.55 -3.81
CA THR A 283 -6.69 7.66 -2.81
C THR A 283 -7.09 8.51 -1.60
N LYS A 284 -8.33 9.01 -1.55
CA LYS A 284 -8.82 9.88 -0.46
C LYS A 284 -10.07 9.36 0.25
N LEU A 285 -10.84 8.48 -0.38
CA LEU A 285 -12.08 7.93 0.17
C LEU A 285 -12.01 6.41 0.29
N THR A 286 -11.88 5.92 1.52
CA THR A 286 -11.78 4.48 1.83
C THR A 286 -13.14 3.79 1.89
N GLN A 287 -13.14 2.49 1.58
CA GLN A 287 -14.29 1.60 1.76
C GLN A 287 -14.28 0.88 3.12
N ASN A 288 -13.24 1.10 3.93
CA ASN A 288 -13.02 0.46 5.21
C ASN A 288 -13.34 1.42 6.37
N VAL A 289 -14.26 1.01 7.24
CA VAL A 289 -14.75 1.82 8.37
C VAL A 289 -13.67 2.04 9.42
N ASP A 290 -12.83 1.04 9.69
CA ASP A 290 -11.79 1.12 10.71
C ASP A 290 -10.68 2.09 10.28
N LEU A 291 -10.28 2.03 9.02
CA LEU A 291 -9.33 2.99 8.44
C LEU A 291 -9.92 4.40 8.41
N LEU A 292 -11.19 4.54 8.02
CA LEU A 292 -11.88 5.84 8.03
C LEU A 292 -11.94 6.45 9.43
N GLY A 293 -12.19 5.63 10.45
CA GLY A 293 -12.21 6.06 11.85
C GLY A 293 -10.87 6.67 12.29
N LEU A 294 -9.75 6.13 11.81
CA LEU A 294 -8.45 6.74 12.02
C LEU A 294 -8.26 7.99 11.17
N LEU A 295 -8.57 7.99 9.87
CA LEU A 295 -8.37 9.16 9.02
C LEU A 295 -9.21 10.38 9.46
N LYS A 296 -10.39 10.13 10.04
CA LYS A 296 -11.28 11.15 10.62
C LYS A 296 -11.21 11.23 12.15
N TRP A 297 -10.09 10.81 12.75
CA TRP A 297 -9.96 10.70 14.21
C TRP A 297 -10.34 11.98 14.98
N ARG A 298 -10.07 13.16 14.43
CA ARG A 298 -10.44 14.46 15.03
C ARG A 298 -11.95 14.67 15.21
N SER A 299 -12.77 13.96 14.43
CA SER A 299 -14.23 14.03 14.55
C SER A 299 -14.75 13.20 15.73
N ASN A 300 -13.96 12.25 16.25
CA ASN A 300 -14.36 11.38 17.35
C ASN A 300 -13.15 10.89 18.17
N THR A 301 -12.55 11.79 18.94
CA THR A 301 -11.37 11.51 19.76
C THR A 301 -11.60 10.44 20.82
N SER A 302 -12.82 10.25 21.33
CA SER A 302 -13.12 9.25 22.36
C SER A 302 -12.95 7.81 21.85
N ALA A 303 -13.12 7.58 20.54
CA ALA A 303 -12.93 6.28 19.90
C ALA A 303 -11.48 6.02 19.45
N LEU A 304 -10.56 6.97 19.65
CA LEU A 304 -9.21 6.93 19.07
C LEU A 304 -8.40 5.70 19.50
N ASN A 305 -8.49 5.32 20.78
CA ASN A 305 -7.81 4.15 21.32
C ASN A 305 -8.22 2.86 20.58
N GLU A 306 -9.52 2.70 20.33
CA GLU A 306 -10.08 1.57 19.59
C GLU A 306 -9.74 1.65 18.10
N ASN A 307 -9.77 2.84 17.50
CA ASN A 307 -9.41 3.03 16.09
C ASN A 307 -7.95 2.62 15.81
N LEU A 308 -7.01 2.98 16.70
CA LEU A 308 -5.61 2.57 16.59
C LEU A 308 -5.44 1.05 16.66
N LYS A 309 -6.16 0.37 17.57
CA LYS A 309 -6.14 -1.10 17.65
C LYS A 309 -6.78 -1.78 16.45
N LYS A 310 -7.84 -1.18 15.89
CA LYS A 310 -8.54 -1.71 14.72
C LYS A 310 -7.74 -1.54 13.43
N LEU A 311 -6.97 -0.45 13.29
CA LEU A 311 -6.04 -0.25 12.16
C LEU A 311 -5.14 -1.48 11.97
N MET A 312 -4.61 -2.03 13.06
CA MET A 312 -3.70 -3.19 13.02
C MET A 312 -4.37 -4.49 12.55
N LYS A 313 -5.68 -4.46 12.27
CA LYS A 313 -6.48 -5.57 11.72
C LYS A 313 -6.99 -5.31 10.30
N VAL A 314 -6.75 -4.12 9.75
CA VAL A 314 -7.17 -3.75 8.40
C VAL A 314 -6.34 -4.51 7.36
N ASP A 315 -6.98 -4.88 6.25
CA ASP A 315 -6.28 -5.52 5.13
C ASP A 315 -5.16 -4.62 4.59
N GLY A 316 -3.98 -5.21 4.37
CA GLY A 316 -2.82 -4.46 3.91
C GLY A 316 -3.01 -3.82 2.54
N GLY A 317 -3.81 -4.42 1.67
CA GLY A 317 -4.13 -3.85 0.36
C GLY A 317 -4.94 -2.56 0.47
N GLU A 318 -5.74 -2.39 1.51
CA GLU A 318 -6.43 -1.12 1.77
C GLU A 318 -5.47 -0.10 2.40
N VAL A 319 -4.68 -0.51 3.39
CA VAL A 319 -3.73 0.38 4.09
C VAL A 319 -2.72 0.99 3.12
N VAL A 320 -2.15 0.22 2.18
CA VAL A 320 -1.15 0.75 1.25
C VAL A 320 -1.71 1.80 0.26
N LYS A 321 -3.02 1.78 -0.04
CA LYS A 321 -3.68 2.82 -0.85
C LYS A 321 -3.70 4.17 -0.15
N PHE A 322 -3.74 4.16 1.18
CA PHE A 322 -3.81 5.33 2.04
C PHE A 322 -2.55 5.46 2.91
N LEU A 323 -1.41 4.89 2.49
CA LEU A 323 -0.21 4.80 3.33
C LEU A 323 0.23 6.17 3.84
N GLN A 324 0.29 7.16 2.94
CA GLN A 324 0.63 8.53 3.30
C GLN A 324 -0.35 9.12 4.32
N ASP A 325 -1.65 9.11 4.03
CA ASP A 325 -2.67 9.69 4.91
C ASP A 325 -2.73 8.97 6.28
N THR A 326 -2.45 7.66 6.29
CA THR A 326 -2.36 6.85 7.52
C THR A 326 -1.15 7.25 8.37
N LEU A 327 0.03 7.38 7.77
CA LEU A 327 1.24 7.85 8.47
C LEU A 327 1.06 9.29 8.98
N ASP A 328 0.51 10.17 8.15
CA ASP A 328 0.21 11.56 8.53
C ASP A 328 -0.77 11.61 9.71
N ALA A 329 -1.80 10.75 9.72
CA ALA A 329 -2.72 10.65 10.85
C ALA A 329 -2.02 10.17 12.12
N LEU A 330 -1.21 9.10 12.06
CA LEU A 330 -0.46 8.57 13.19
C LEU A 330 0.47 9.61 13.81
N PHE A 331 1.28 10.29 13.00
CA PHE A 331 2.18 11.32 13.49
C PHE A 331 1.45 12.58 13.94
N SER A 332 0.33 12.94 13.29
CA SER A 332 -0.52 14.04 13.77
C SER A 332 -1.07 13.76 15.18
N ILE A 333 -1.53 12.54 15.45
CA ILE A 333 -1.99 12.14 16.79
C ILE A 333 -0.84 12.27 17.80
N MET A 334 0.34 11.78 17.45
CA MET A 334 1.52 11.88 18.31
C MET A 334 1.92 13.33 18.62
N MET A 335 1.76 14.24 17.65
CA MET A 335 2.07 15.65 17.81
C MET A 335 0.99 16.42 18.59
N GLU A 336 -0.29 16.12 18.37
CA GLU A 336 -1.42 16.81 19.03
C GLU A 336 -1.53 16.43 20.52
N PHE A 337 -1.14 15.21 20.87
CA PHE A 337 -1.05 14.73 22.25
C PHE A 337 0.40 14.72 22.76
N SER A 338 1.23 15.70 22.40
CA SER A 338 2.66 15.71 22.78
C SER A 338 2.89 15.64 24.30
N ASP A 339 2.00 16.24 25.09
CA ASP A 339 2.11 16.30 26.54
C ASP A 339 1.50 15.07 27.23
N ASP A 340 0.69 14.29 26.51
CA ASP A 340 0.02 13.10 27.01
C ASP A 340 0.59 11.82 26.40
N SER A 341 1.15 10.95 27.24
CA SER A 341 1.71 9.68 26.80
C SER A 341 0.69 8.56 26.53
N THR A 342 -0.61 8.84 26.68
CA THR A 342 -1.69 7.85 26.56
C THR A 342 -1.69 7.11 25.23
N TYR A 343 -1.42 7.80 24.12
CA TYR A 343 -1.48 7.22 22.77
C TYR A 343 -0.11 6.80 22.22
N ASP A 344 1.00 7.19 22.86
CA ASP A 344 2.37 7.01 22.36
C ASP A 344 2.65 5.53 21.99
N LYS A 345 2.28 4.60 22.88
CA LYS A 345 2.47 3.15 22.65
C LYS A 345 1.62 2.62 21.50
N LEU A 346 0.36 3.03 21.41
CA LEU A 346 -0.56 2.57 20.36
C LEU A 346 -0.15 3.10 18.98
N VAL A 347 0.28 4.36 18.91
CA VAL A 347 0.80 4.95 17.66
C VAL A 347 2.11 4.27 17.24
N PHE A 348 3.00 3.98 18.20
CA PHE A 348 4.23 3.23 17.93
C PHE A 348 3.94 1.82 17.41
N ASP A 349 3.03 1.09 18.06
CA ASP A 349 2.66 -0.28 17.65
C ASP A 349 1.97 -0.28 16.27
N ALA A 350 1.15 0.72 15.97
CA ALA A 350 0.56 0.93 14.65
C ALA A 350 1.64 1.22 13.59
N LEU A 351 2.62 2.08 13.88
CA LEU A 351 3.74 2.36 12.98
C LEU A 351 4.57 1.10 12.69
N VAL A 352 4.86 0.30 13.73
CA VAL A 352 5.55 -0.99 13.60
C VAL A 352 4.74 -1.96 12.73
N PHE A 353 3.42 -1.98 12.88
CA PHE A 353 2.53 -2.77 12.03
C PHE A 353 2.61 -2.33 10.56
N LEU A 354 2.56 -1.02 10.27
CA LEU A 354 2.66 -0.50 8.90
C LEU A 354 4.00 -0.85 8.25
N ILE A 355 5.11 -0.69 8.97
CA ILE A 355 6.44 -1.05 8.47
C ILE A 355 6.53 -2.56 8.24
N GLY A 356 6.02 -3.37 9.17
CA GLY A 356 5.97 -4.82 9.04
C GLY A 356 5.15 -5.30 7.85
N LEU A 357 4.10 -4.56 7.49
CA LEU A 357 3.27 -4.82 6.32
C LEU A 357 4.03 -4.57 5.01
N ILE A 358 4.80 -3.49 4.94
CA ILE A 358 5.62 -3.13 3.77
C ILE A 358 6.81 -4.09 3.58
N ALA A 359 7.31 -4.67 4.68
CA ALA A 359 8.35 -5.68 4.65
C ALA A 359 7.87 -7.04 4.07
N ASP A 360 6.56 -7.26 3.91
CA ASP A 360 6.02 -8.44 3.25
C ASP A 360 6.36 -8.41 1.74
N ARG A 361 6.73 -9.57 1.17
CA ARG A 361 7.03 -9.73 -0.26
C ARG A 361 5.90 -9.21 -1.15
N LYS A 362 4.63 -9.32 -0.71
CA LYS A 362 3.47 -8.80 -1.43
C LYS A 362 3.51 -7.28 -1.62
N PHE A 363 4.11 -6.55 -0.68
CA PHE A 363 4.13 -5.09 -0.66
C PHE A 363 5.54 -4.51 -0.77
N GLN A 364 6.53 -5.31 -1.16
CA GLN A 364 7.94 -4.90 -1.15
C GLN A 364 8.20 -3.66 -2.03
N HIS A 365 7.44 -3.46 -3.10
CA HIS A 365 7.53 -2.27 -3.95
C HIS A 365 7.19 -0.95 -3.20
N PHE A 366 6.43 -1.02 -2.10
CA PHE A 366 6.12 0.13 -1.25
C PHE A 366 7.29 0.57 -0.35
N ASN A 367 8.42 -0.15 -0.31
CA ASN A 367 9.62 0.35 0.38
C ASN A 367 10.09 1.68 -0.25
N ALA A 368 10.04 1.80 -1.57
CA ALA A 368 10.37 3.05 -2.27
C ALA A 368 9.38 4.19 -1.93
N VAL A 369 8.10 3.85 -1.73
CA VAL A 369 7.05 4.80 -1.32
C VAL A 369 7.31 5.30 0.10
N LEU A 370 7.67 4.41 1.03
CA LEU A 370 7.99 4.75 2.41
C LEU A 370 9.25 5.64 2.49
N GLU A 371 10.30 5.31 1.73
CA GLU A 371 11.50 6.13 1.60
C GLU A 371 11.19 7.54 1.06
N ALA A 372 10.39 7.61 -0.02
CA ALA A 372 9.97 8.89 -0.59
C ALA A 372 9.16 9.72 0.42
N TYR A 373 8.26 9.08 1.19
CA TYR A 373 7.49 9.74 2.24
C TYR A 373 8.40 10.33 3.33
N ILE A 374 9.33 9.54 3.89
CA ILE A 374 10.26 10.00 4.94
C ILE A 374 11.08 11.19 4.45
N ARG A 375 11.56 11.15 3.20
CA ARG A 375 12.40 12.21 2.65
C ARG A 375 11.63 13.48 2.32
N GLN A 376 10.45 13.36 1.70
CA GLN A 376 9.79 14.49 1.03
C GLN A 376 8.52 15.00 1.74
N HIS A 377 7.80 14.16 2.48
CA HIS A 377 6.47 14.49 3.01
C HIS A 377 6.40 14.51 4.55
N PHE A 378 7.23 13.71 5.22
CA PHE A 378 7.23 13.64 6.67
C PHE A 378 7.63 14.98 7.32
N SER A 379 6.84 15.42 8.30
CA SER A 379 6.95 16.77 8.89
C SER A 379 6.87 16.80 10.43
N ALA A 380 6.79 15.65 11.11
CA ALA A 380 6.63 15.59 12.56
C ALA A 380 7.97 15.80 13.30
N THR A 381 8.15 16.98 13.90
CA THR A 381 9.43 17.44 14.45
C THR A 381 9.74 16.91 15.85
N LEU A 382 8.73 16.56 16.65
CA LEU A 382 8.90 16.02 18.01
C LEU A 382 8.72 14.51 18.10
N ALA A 383 8.41 13.85 16.99
CA ALA A 383 8.16 12.40 16.94
C ALA A 383 9.36 11.60 17.48
N TYR A 384 10.60 12.05 17.22
CA TYR A 384 11.80 11.36 17.72
C TYR A 384 11.80 11.15 19.24
N LYS A 385 11.32 12.13 20.05
CA LYS A 385 11.29 12.03 21.51
C LYS A 385 10.40 10.87 21.96
N LYS A 386 9.21 10.78 21.35
CA LYS A 386 8.20 9.77 21.64
C LYS A 386 8.62 8.38 21.14
N LEU A 387 9.12 8.28 19.90
CA LEU A 387 9.61 7.03 19.32
C LEU A 387 10.74 6.42 20.15
N LEU A 388 11.74 7.23 20.52
CA LEU A 388 12.85 6.77 21.37
C LEU A 388 12.37 6.37 22.77
N SER A 389 11.46 7.15 23.36
CA SER A 389 10.91 6.87 24.69
C SER A 389 10.18 5.51 24.73
N VAL A 390 9.26 5.26 23.79
CA VAL A 390 8.51 4.01 23.73
C VAL A 390 9.43 2.82 23.46
N LEU A 391 10.34 2.94 22.49
CA LEU A 391 11.31 1.88 22.18
C LEU A 391 12.21 1.56 23.39
N THR A 392 12.71 2.59 24.09
CA THR A 392 13.49 2.42 25.31
C THR A 392 12.69 1.69 26.38
N GLY A 393 11.41 2.03 26.55
CA GLY A 393 10.50 1.34 27.47
C GLY A 393 10.32 -0.14 27.13
N TYR A 394 10.15 -0.49 25.85
CA TYR A 394 10.03 -1.89 25.42
C TYR A 394 11.31 -2.69 25.66
N VAL A 395 12.48 -2.12 25.34
CA VAL A 395 13.78 -2.76 25.61
C VAL A 395 14.00 -2.92 27.12
N ASP A 396 13.62 -1.92 27.93
CA ASP A 396 13.74 -2.00 29.40
C ASP A 396 12.86 -3.11 29.99
N ILE A 397 11.61 -3.27 29.52
CA ILE A 397 10.73 -4.37 29.93
C ILE A 397 11.37 -5.73 29.60
N ALA A 398 11.87 -5.91 28.38
CA ALA A 398 12.53 -7.13 27.95
C ALA A 398 13.82 -7.40 28.73
N SER A 399 14.58 -6.35 29.08
CA SER A 399 15.81 -6.47 29.86
C SER A 399 15.58 -7.01 31.28
N ARG A 400 14.38 -6.81 31.84
CA ARG A 400 13.95 -7.36 33.14
C ARG A 400 13.46 -8.81 33.06
N GLY A 401 13.38 -9.38 31.85
CA GLY A 401 12.87 -10.74 31.63
C GLY A 401 11.36 -10.85 31.52
N LEU A 402 10.66 -9.73 31.37
CA LEU A 402 9.21 -9.72 31.18
C LEU A 402 8.88 -9.95 29.70
N GLU A 403 7.70 -10.52 29.44
CA GLU A 403 7.22 -10.68 28.08
C GLU A 403 6.88 -9.31 27.45
N CYS A 404 7.40 -9.09 26.25
CA CYS A 404 7.14 -7.90 25.46
C CYS A 404 6.91 -8.30 24.00
N GLU A 405 5.69 -8.72 23.68
CA GLU A 405 5.34 -9.15 22.32
C GLU A 405 5.65 -8.10 21.23
N PRO A 406 5.38 -6.78 21.43
CA PRO A 406 5.61 -5.79 20.38
C PRO A 406 7.08 -5.63 20.00
N LEU A 407 8.01 -5.87 20.94
CA LEU A 407 9.44 -5.59 20.75
C LEU A 407 10.04 -6.40 19.60
N LYS A 408 9.64 -7.67 19.43
CA LYS A 408 10.12 -8.50 18.31
C LYS A 408 9.76 -7.90 16.95
N ARG A 409 8.55 -7.33 16.83
CA ARG A 409 8.11 -6.65 15.61
C ARG A 409 8.83 -5.31 15.45
N ALA A 410 9.01 -4.58 16.54
CA ALA A 410 9.77 -3.33 16.55
C ALA A 410 11.22 -3.52 16.07
N PHE A 411 11.90 -4.60 16.47
CA PHE A 411 13.24 -4.91 15.97
C PHE A 411 13.28 -5.19 14.47
N LYS A 412 12.28 -5.89 13.92
CA LYS A 412 12.19 -6.08 12.46
C LYS A 412 11.96 -4.77 11.71
N ALA A 413 11.31 -3.80 12.34
CA ALA A 413 11.04 -2.47 11.81
C ALA A 413 12.10 -1.43 12.19
N LEU A 414 13.18 -1.83 12.87
CA LEU A 414 14.11 -0.92 13.57
C LEU A 414 14.75 0.08 12.61
N GLU A 415 15.13 -0.36 11.42
CA GLU A 415 15.67 0.48 10.34
C GLU A 415 14.77 1.70 10.05
N TYR A 416 13.51 1.46 9.72
CA TYR A 416 12.59 2.54 9.41
C TYR A 416 12.21 3.38 10.64
N ILE A 417 12.13 2.78 11.83
CA ILE A 417 11.91 3.54 13.09
C ILE A 417 13.03 4.56 13.28
N PHE A 418 14.29 4.16 13.05
CA PHE A 418 15.42 5.08 13.15
C PHE A 418 15.47 6.10 12.00
N LYS A 419 15.11 5.73 10.77
CA LYS A 419 14.95 6.70 9.67
C LYS A 419 13.93 7.80 10.01
N PHE A 420 12.77 7.44 10.58
CA PHE A 420 11.81 8.42 11.08
C PHE A 420 12.37 9.28 12.23
N THR A 421 13.06 8.64 13.18
CA THR A 421 13.67 9.32 14.33
C THR A 421 14.72 10.35 13.90
N VAL A 422 15.64 9.95 13.02
CA VAL A 422 16.71 10.81 12.48
C VAL A 422 16.12 11.92 11.64
N ARG A 423 15.17 11.62 10.74
CA ARG A 423 14.49 12.64 9.94
C ARG A 423 13.75 13.66 10.82
N SER A 424 13.02 13.20 11.82
CA SER A 424 12.32 14.05 12.79
C SER A 424 13.29 14.98 13.52
N ARG A 425 14.45 14.45 13.97
CA ARG A 425 15.50 15.25 14.62
C ARG A 425 16.12 16.27 13.67
N CYS A 426 16.37 15.92 12.40
CA CYS A 426 16.88 16.85 11.39
C CYS A 426 15.91 18.01 11.16
N LEU A 427 14.61 17.72 11.03
CA LEU A 427 13.56 18.74 10.88
C LEU A 427 13.48 19.66 12.10
N TYR A 428 13.53 19.10 13.31
CA TYR A 428 13.60 19.91 14.54
C TYR A 428 14.83 20.82 14.56
N SER A 429 16.00 20.29 14.15
CA SER A 429 17.24 21.07 14.08
C SER A 429 17.14 22.26 13.15
N GLN A 430 16.47 22.08 12.01
CA GLN A 430 16.29 23.12 11.00
C GLN A 430 15.38 24.24 11.49
N LEU A 431 14.37 23.93 12.30
CA LEU A 431 13.42 24.92 12.83
C LEU A 431 13.93 25.66 14.06
N TYR A 432 14.72 25.00 14.91
CA TYR A 432 15.17 25.54 16.20
C TYR A 432 16.68 25.75 16.28
N GLU A 433 17.36 25.89 15.14
CA GLU A 433 18.80 26.20 15.05
C GLU A 433 19.70 25.25 15.88
N GLY A 434 19.35 23.96 15.91
CA GLY A 434 20.15 22.95 16.61
C GLY A 434 20.00 22.90 18.14
N LYS A 435 19.04 23.61 18.73
CA LYS A 435 18.67 23.46 20.16
C LYS A 435 18.35 21.99 20.51
N GLU A 436 18.50 21.66 21.79
CA GLU A 436 18.22 20.32 22.36
C GLU A 436 19.02 19.15 21.76
N LYS A 437 20.19 19.41 21.16
CA LYS A 437 21.12 18.35 20.71
C LYS A 437 21.51 17.41 21.85
N MET A 438 21.83 17.96 23.01
CA MET A 438 22.22 17.17 24.19
C MET A 438 21.09 16.26 24.69
N GLU A 439 19.83 16.73 24.69
CA GLU A 439 18.68 15.89 25.11
C GLU A 439 18.46 14.70 24.18
N TYR A 440 18.62 14.93 22.86
CA TYR A 440 18.58 13.86 21.88
C TYR A 440 19.69 12.84 22.11
N GLU A 441 20.94 13.30 22.27
CA GLU A 441 22.08 12.43 22.54
C GLU A 441 21.87 11.61 23.82
N VAL A 442 21.40 12.24 24.90
CA VAL A 442 21.06 11.53 26.15
C VAL A 442 19.97 10.48 25.94
N SER A 443 18.96 10.77 25.10
CA SER A 443 17.87 9.83 24.82
C SER A 443 18.33 8.62 24.01
N VAL A 444 19.17 8.83 23.00
CA VAL A 444 19.79 7.75 22.22
C VAL A 444 20.74 6.94 23.09
N GLN A 445 21.60 7.62 23.86
CA GLN A 445 22.52 6.96 24.78
C GLN A 445 21.76 6.08 25.78
N ARG A 446 20.68 6.59 26.38
CA ARG A 446 19.83 5.82 27.30
C ARG A 446 19.26 4.57 26.64
N LEU A 447 18.83 4.65 25.38
CA LEU A 447 18.35 3.49 24.62
C LEU A 447 19.45 2.44 24.47
N PHE A 448 20.65 2.84 24.05
CA PHE A 448 21.80 1.93 23.91
C PHE A 448 22.25 1.34 25.25
N GLU A 449 22.18 2.11 26.35
CA GLU A 449 22.41 1.59 27.70
C GLU A 449 21.38 0.51 28.06
N LYS A 450 20.10 0.67 27.68
CA LYS A 450 19.09 -0.39 27.86
C LYS A 450 19.35 -1.62 27.00
N PHE A 451 19.83 -1.45 25.76
CA PHE A 451 20.34 -2.57 24.98
C PHE A 451 21.49 -3.28 25.70
N ASN A 452 22.42 -2.52 26.27
CA ASN A 452 23.55 -3.10 27.02
C ASN A 452 23.09 -3.93 28.21
N VAL A 453 22.10 -3.46 28.98
CA VAL A 453 21.49 -4.23 30.08
C VAL A 453 20.80 -5.49 29.54
N LEU A 454 20.07 -5.40 28.43
CA LEU A 454 19.46 -6.55 27.78
C LEU A 454 20.52 -7.61 27.42
N MET A 455 21.67 -7.20 26.87
CA MET A 455 22.75 -8.12 26.50
C MET A 455 23.43 -8.79 27.69
N GLN A 456 23.48 -8.12 28.86
CA GLN A 456 24.03 -8.69 30.09
C GLN A 456 23.14 -9.78 30.71
N SER A 457 21.84 -9.78 30.40
CA SER A 457 20.90 -10.72 31.00
C SER A 457 21.24 -12.18 30.63
N LYS A 458 21.24 -13.06 31.64
CA LYS A 458 21.44 -14.51 31.49
C LYS A 458 20.14 -15.29 31.41
N GLN A 459 19.00 -14.60 31.38
CA GLN A 459 17.68 -15.25 31.34
C GLN A 459 17.45 -15.90 29.97
N GLU A 460 16.85 -17.08 29.97
CA GLU A 460 16.49 -17.84 28.77
C GLU A 460 15.11 -17.45 28.21
N GLY A 461 14.69 -18.10 27.13
CA GLY A 461 13.37 -17.88 26.52
C GLY A 461 13.27 -16.56 25.77
N ASN A 462 12.33 -15.70 26.15
CA ASN A 462 12.06 -14.44 25.44
C ASN A 462 13.29 -13.50 25.42
N THR A 463 14.03 -13.41 26.52
CA THR A 463 15.23 -12.57 26.61
C THR A 463 16.30 -12.99 25.60
N LEU A 464 16.55 -14.30 25.45
CA LEU A 464 17.47 -14.85 24.45
C LEU A 464 17.05 -14.46 23.02
N LEU A 465 15.74 -14.57 22.72
CA LEU A 465 15.20 -14.18 21.42
C LEU A 465 15.39 -12.69 21.15
N MET A 466 15.23 -11.83 22.17
CA MET A 466 15.41 -10.39 22.05
C MET A 466 16.88 -10.00 21.89
N GLN A 467 17.80 -10.70 22.56
CA GLN A 467 19.25 -10.54 22.34
C GLN A 467 19.64 -10.90 20.90
N GLY A 468 19.17 -12.05 20.39
CA GLY A 468 19.42 -12.47 19.01
C GLY A 468 18.84 -11.50 17.98
N ALA A 469 17.64 -10.97 18.23
CA ALA A 469 17.05 -9.94 17.38
C ALA A 469 17.85 -8.62 17.42
N SER A 470 18.28 -8.19 18.60
CA SER A 470 19.09 -6.98 18.77
C SER A 470 20.41 -7.09 17.98
N LEU A 471 21.11 -8.22 18.08
CA LEU A 471 22.34 -8.49 17.30
C LEU A 471 22.11 -8.41 15.79
N LYS A 472 20.96 -8.89 15.31
CA LYS A 472 20.63 -8.92 13.89
C LYS A 472 20.25 -7.54 13.34
N TYR A 473 19.41 -6.78 14.05
CA TYR A 473 18.80 -5.56 13.51
C TYR A 473 19.46 -4.26 13.98
N LEU A 474 20.17 -4.23 15.12
CA LEU A 474 20.87 -3.01 15.55
C LEU A 474 21.93 -2.53 14.55
N PRO A 475 22.72 -3.39 13.86
CA PRO A 475 23.68 -2.92 12.87
C PRO A 475 23.06 -2.13 11.72
N THR A 476 21.79 -2.42 11.34
CA THR A 476 21.14 -1.76 10.19
C THR A 476 20.80 -0.30 10.46
N VAL A 477 20.83 0.17 11.72
CA VAL A 477 20.51 1.56 12.07
C VAL A 477 21.75 2.44 12.27
N LEU A 478 22.94 1.83 12.30
CA LEU A 478 24.16 2.55 12.69
C LEU A 478 24.54 3.65 11.72
N GLN A 479 24.29 3.46 10.42
CA GLN A 479 24.55 4.49 9.41
C GLN A 479 23.68 5.74 9.65
N ASP A 480 22.39 5.55 9.89
CA ASP A 480 21.46 6.65 10.17
C ASP A 480 21.81 7.35 11.50
N VAL A 481 22.12 6.60 12.56
CA VAL A 481 22.47 7.16 13.88
C VAL A 481 23.80 7.91 13.85
N ALA A 482 24.82 7.36 13.19
CA ALA A 482 26.15 7.97 13.10
C ALA A 482 26.16 9.30 12.33
N SER A 483 25.09 9.62 11.59
CA SER A 483 24.94 10.90 10.90
C SER A 483 24.66 12.08 11.85
N ILE A 484 24.07 11.82 13.02
CA ILE A 484 23.62 12.87 13.97
C ILE A 484 24.09 12.66 15.42
N PHE A 485 24.77 11.55 15.71
CA PHE A 485 25.27 11.19 17.04
C PHE A 485 26.80 11.06 17.03
N ASP A 486 27.45 11.31 18.16
CA ASP A 486 28.91 11.21 18.28
C ASP A 486 29.43 9.80 17.95
N PRO A 487 30.25 9.64 16.89
CA PRO A 487 30.76 8.34 16.47
C PRO A 487 31.58 7.63 17.57
N ASN A 488 32.34 8.36 18.37
CA ASN A 488 33.18 7.78 19.42
C ASN A 488 32.35 7.24 20.58
N LEU A 489 31.36 8.00 21.05
CA LEU A 489 30.40 7.54 22.06
C LEU A 489 29.61 6.33 21.54
N LEU A 490 29.17 6.34 20.28
CA LEU A 490 28.47 5.20 19.67
C LEU A 490 29.35 3.94 19.64
N SER A 491 30.62 4.07 19.23
CA SER A 491 31.59 2.96 19.25
C SER A 491 31.80 2.40 20.65
N ASN A 492 31.84 3.25 21.69
CA ASN A 492 31.94 2.79 23.08
C ASN A 492 30.68 2.04 23.54
N LEU A 493 29.49 2.51 23.16
CA LEU A 493 28.23 1.83 23.45
C LEU A 493 28.15 0.47 22.76
N LEU A 494 28.58 0.38 21.49
CA LEU A 494 28.66 -0.87 20.72
C LEU A 494 29.71 -1.83 21.30
N ARG A 495 30.84 -1.31 21.76
CA ARG A 495 31.84 -2.08 22.51
C ARG A 495 31.21 -2.77 23.71
N SER A 496 30.49 -2.01 24.54
CA SER A 496 29.77 -2.57 25.68
C SER A 496 28.69 -3.56 25.24
N PHE A 497 27.93 -3.26 24.18
CA PHE A 497 26.89 -4.15 23.64
C PHE A 497 27.42 -5.53 23.27
N ILE A 498 28.55 -5.59 22.55
CA ILE A 498 29.19 -6.83 22.12
C ILE A 498 29.82 -7.58 23.30
N GLN A 499 30.49 -6.88 24.22
CA GLN A 499 31.20 -7.48 25.35
C GLN A 499 30.26 -8.00 26.44
N ASN A 500 29.10 -7.37 26.60
CA ASN A 500 28.12 -7.72 27.63
C ASN A 500 27.43 -9.07 27.38
N LEU A 501 27.46 -9.58 26.14
CA LEU A 501 26.93 -10.89 25.82
C LEU A 501 27.85 -12.00 26.38
N PRO A 502 27.30 -12.98 27.13
CA PRO A 502 28.10 -14.10 27.65
C PRO A 502 28.86 -14.84 26.53
N PRO A 503 30.09 -15.33 26.80
CA PRO A 503 31.01 -15.79 25.77
C PRO A 503 30.48 -16.95 24.91
N ASP A 504 29.71 -17.86 25.51
CA ASP A 504 29.21 -19.06 24.81
C ASP A 504 27.75 -18.88 24.33
N ARG A 505 27.23 -17.64 24.36
CA ARG A 505 25.83 -17.34 24.02
C ARG A 505 25.73 -16.62 22.68
N LEU A 506 24.88 -17.15 21.78
CA LEU A 506 24.60 -16.56 20.46
C LEU A 506 25.89 -16.22 19.67
N VAL A 507 26.90 -17.09 19.75
CA VAL A 507 28.25 -16.86 19.18
C VAL A 507 28.17 -16.52 17.69
N LYS A 508 27.41 -17.30 16.92
CA LYS A 508 27.18 -17.05 15.50
C LYS A 508 26.56 -15.69 15.22
N GLN A 509 25.48 -15.34 15.93
CA GLN A 509 24.80 -14.06 15.76
C GLN A 509 25.68 -12.88 16.20
N LYS A 510 26.54 -13.08 17.21
CA LYS A 510 27.53 -12.10 17.65
C LYS A 510 28.54 -11.82 16.54
N LEU A 511 29.10 -12.87 15.92
CA LEU A 511 30.01 -12.74 14.78
C LEU A 511 29.35 -12.03 13.60
N GLN A 512 28.14 -12.45 13.21
CA GLN A 512 27.37 -11.81 12.13
C GLN A 512 27.08 -10.33 12.41
N SER A 513 26.76 -9.98 13.67
CA SER A 513 26.56 -8.59 14.09
C SER A 513 27.84 -7.77 13.95
N MET A 514 28.99 -8.31 14.39
CA MET A 514 30.29 -7.66 14.21
C MET A 514 30.63 -7.48 12.74
N THR A 515 30.36 -8.47 11.88
CA THR A 515 30.56 -8.36 10.43
C THR A 515 29.72 -7.24 9.84
N ALA A 516 28.45 -7.15 10.24
CA ALA A 516 27.57 -6.07 9.79
C ALA A 516 28.06 -4.70 10.27
N ILE A 517 28.60 -4.58 11.49
CA ILE A 517 29.19 -3.33 12.01
C ILE A 517 30.42 -2.91 11.20
N VAL A 518 31.30 -3.86 10.85
CA VAL A 518 32.50 -3.60 10.04
C VAL A 518 32.14 -3.01 8.66
N ASN A 519 31.00 -3.42 8.10
CA ASN A 519 30.50 -2.93 6.82
C ASN A 519 29.84 -1.54 6.88
N THR A 520 29.75 -0.91 8.05
CA THR A 520 29.22 0.45 8.19
C THR A 520 30.28 1.53 8.01
N GLU A 521 29.86 2.75 7.69
CA GLU A 521 30.75 3.94 7.63
C GLU A 521 31.42 4.25 8.98
N LEU A 522 30.88 3.74 10.09
CA LEU A 522 31.47 3.92 11.42
C LEU A 522 32.85 3.28 11.50
N PHE A 523 33.03 2.08 10.91
CA PHE A 523 34.31 1.37 10.93
C PHE A 523 35.33 1.94 9.92
N GLN A 524 34.93 2.86 9.05
CA GLN A 524 35.87 3.57 8.16
C GLN A 524 36.65 4.66 8.90
N LYS A 525 36.19 5.09 10.08
CA LYS A 525 36.85 6.11 10.91
C LYS A 525 37.89 5.48 11.82
N GLU A 526 39.12 6.00 11.80
CA GLU A 526 40.25 5.50 12.61
C GLU A 526 39.93 5.48 14.12
N GLU A 527 39.35 6.55 14.65
CA GLU A 527 39.00 6.67 16.08
C GLU A 527 37.99 5.59 16.52
N CYS A 528 37.01 5.28 15.67
CA CYS A 528 36.01 4.24 15.92
C CYS A 528 36.62 2.83 15.82
N ARG A 529 37.54 2.59 14.87
CA ARG A 529 38.27 1.32 14.75
C ARG A 529 39.12 1.04 15.96
N ALA A 530 39.83 2.05 16.47
CA ALA A 530 40.66 1.93 17.67
C ALA A 530 39.87 1.40 18.89
N ILE A 531 38.55 1.62 18.93
CA ILE A 531 37.66 1.11 19.98
C ILE A 531 37.13 -0.29 19.65
N LEU A 532 36.66 -0.52 18.41
CA LEU A 532 35.93 -1.72 18.01
C LEU A 532 36.83 -2.90 17.62
N LEU A 533 37.90 -2.62 16.87
CA LEU A 533 38.81 -3.65 16.33
C LEU A 533 39.44 -4.50 17.44
N PRO A 534 39.95 -3.95 18.56
CA PRO A 534 40.55 -4.75 19.62
C PRO A 534 39.62 -5.81 20.23
N ILE A 535 38.30 -5.55 20.25
CA ILE A 535 37.29 -6.46 20.79
C ILE A 535 37.01 -7.57 19.79
N MET A 536 36.90 -7.23 18.51
CA MET A 536 36.69 -8.18 17.43
C MET A 536 37.88 -9.13 17.32
N THR A 537 39.12 -8.61 17.35
CA THR A 537 40.35 -9.43 17.30
C THR A 537 40.49 -10.33 18.53
N THR A 538 40.16 -9.84 19.73
CA THR A 538 40.19 -10.66 20.95
C THR A 538 39.14 -11.79 20.90
N THR A 539 37.93 -11.48 20.41
CA THR A 539 36.84 -12.47 20.29
C THR A 539 37.19 -13.53 19.25
N LEU A 540 37.68 -13.11 18.07
CA LEU A 540 38.15 -14.02 17.02
C LEU A 540 39.25 -14.94 17.52
N ASN A 541 40.26 -14.40 18.24
CA ASN A 541 41.36 -15.21 18.77
C ASN A 541 40.85 -16.35 19.66
N GLY A 542 39.93 -16.04 20.59
CA GLY A 542 39.35 -17.03 21.49
C GLY A 542 38.55 -18.12 20.76
N LEU A 543 37.77 -17.75 19.74
CA LEU A 543 36.94 -18.69 18.98
C LEU A 543 37.77 -19.56 18.02
N ILE A 544 38.77 -18.98 17.35
CA ILE A 544 39.70 -19.70 16.46
C ILE A 544 40.47 -20.76 17.26
N GLN A 545 40.93 -20.42 18.47
CA GLN A 545 41.63 -21.39 19.33
C GLN A 545 40.74 -22.55 19.79
N ARG A 546 39.44 -22.29 19.98
CA ARG A 546 38.44 -23.30 20.35
C ARG A 546 37.88 -24.09 19.17
N ARG A 547 38.11 -23.64 17.93
CA ARG A 547 37.50 -24.16 16.70
C ARG A 547 35.97 -24.02 16.68
N ASP A 548 35.47 -22.91 17.22
CA ASP A 548 34.03 -22.60 17.25
C ASP A 548 33.65 -21.67 16.09
N GLU A 549 32.57 -21.98 15.36
CA GLU A 549 31.99 -21.14 14.29
C GLU A 549 33.03 -20.65 13.26
N GLU A 550 33.84 -21.58 12.74
CA GLU A 550 34.99 -21.29 11.86
C GLU A 550 34.62 -20.45 10.63
N GLU A 551 33.52 -20.76 9.94
CA GLU A 551 33.02 -20.00 8.78
C GLU A 551 32.76 -18.53 9.11
N ALA A 552 32.07 -18.26 10.23
CA ALA A 552 31.73 -16.90 10.64
C ALA A 552 32.97 -16.13 11.13
N CYS A 553 33.97 -16.82 11.70
CA CYS A 553 35.25 -16.23 12.04
C CYS A 553 36.03 -15.80 10.78
N VAL A 554 36.05 -16.65 9.75
CA VAL A 554 36.68 -16.34 8.45
C VAL A 554 35.98 -15.17 7.78
N GLU A 555 34.65 -15.15 7.76
CA GLU A 555 33.86 -14.06 7.18
C GLU A 555 34.16 -12.72 7.87
N LEU A 556 34.15 -12.67 9.21
CA LEU A 556 34.46 -11.44 9.95
C LEU A 556 35.88 -10.95 9.68
N LEU A 557 36.87 -11.85 9.76
CA LEU A 557 38.27 -11.49 9.50
C LEU A 557 38.45 -10.98 8.07
N SER A 558 37.81 -11.62 7.10
CA SER A 558 37.87 -11.21 5.69
C SER A 558 37.30 -9.81 5.49
N ASN A 559 36.12 -9.51 6.07
CA ASN A 559 35.52 -8.18 5.98
C ASN A 559 36.40 -7.10 6.66
N ILE A 560 37.02 -7.40 7.81
CA ILE A 560 37.95 -6.47 8.47
C ILE A 560 39.12 -6.13 7.54
N LEU A 561 39.75 -7.16 6.95
CA LEU A 561 40.88 -6.98 6.05
C LEU A 561 40.49 -6.26 4.76
N GLU A 562 39.34 -6.59 4.17
CA GLU A 562 38.84 -5.94 2.96
C GLU A 562 38.61 -4.44 3.21
N VAL A 563 37.99 -4.10 4.34
CA VAL A 563 37.76 -2.70 4.71
C VAL A 563 39.09 -1.99 4.92
N LEU A 564 40.05 -2.56 5.65
CA LEU A 564 41.38 -1.97 5.86
C LEU A 564 42.21 -1.80 4.57
N TYR A 565 41.98 -2.64 3.55
CA TYR A 565 42.67 -2.57 2.27
C TYR A 565 42.16 -1.45 1.34
N ARG A 566 40.99 -0.86 1.62
CA ARG A 566 40.43 0.22 0.78
C ARG A 566 41.31 1.49 0.82
N GLN A 567 41.53 2.11 -0.34
CA GLN A 567 42.52 3.18 -0.56
C GLN A 567 42.30 4.50 0.23
N ASN A 568 41.25 4.63 1.05
CA ASN A 568 40.87 5.87 1.75
C ASN A 568 40.82 5.76 3.29
N MET A 569 41.49 4.75 3.89
CA MET A 569 41.27 4.36 5.30
C MET A 569 42.15 5.04 6.36
N GLY A 570 42.97 6.04 6.01
CA GLY A 570 43.94 6.65 6.93
C GLY A 570 45.21 5.79 7.06
N ASN A 571 45.86 5.79 8.23
CA ASN A 571 47.04 4.94 8.49
C ASN A 571 46.62 3.60 9.15
N PRO A 572 46.58 2.47 8.42
CA PRO A 572 46.18 1.17 8.97
C PRO A 572 47.28 0.46 9.76
N ASP A 573 48.50 1.03 9.88
CA ASP A 573 49.65 0.33 10.48
C ASP A 573 49.35 -0.20 11.90
N ARG A 574 48.66 0.61 12.72
CA ARG A 574 48.26 0.23 14.08
C ARG A 574 47.19 -0.86 14.10
N ASP A 575 46.23 -0.78 13.17
CA ASP A 575 45.15 -1.76 13.02
C ASP A 575 45.71 -3.12 12.58
N ILE A 576 46.65 -3.11 11.62
CA ILE A 576 47.36 -4.30 11.13
C ILE A 576 48.22 -4.89 12.25
N GLN A 577 48.91 -4.05 13.03
CA GLN A 577 49.70 -4.52 14.16
C GLN A 577 48.83 -5.24 15.21
N ASP A 578 47.65 -4.71 15.57
CA ASP A 578 46.73 -5.39 16.51
C ASP A 578 46.26 -6.75 15.96
N ILE A 579 45.96 -6.82 14.66
CA ILE A 579 45.58 -8.07 13.99
C ILE A 579 46.75 -9.07 14.02
N MET A 580 47.96 -8.62 13.67
CA MET A 580 49.15 -9.48 13.68
C MET A 580 49.46 -10.02 15.07
N ASP A 581 49.44 -9.16 16.09
CA ASP A 581 49.79 -9.53 17.46
C ASP A 581 48.79 -10.53 18.06
N LYS A 582 47.50 -10.39 17.74
CA LYS A 582 46.43 -11.21 18.35
C LYS A 582 46.01 -12.42 17.54
N LEU A 583 46.03 -12.34 16.20
CA LEU A 583 45.41 -13.35 15.34
C LEU A 583 46.42 -14.18 14.53
N LEU A 584 47.58 -13.63 14.16
CA LEU A 584 48.50 -14.30 13.22
C LEU A 584 48.88 -15.72 13.68
N ARG A 585 49.25 -15.88 14.94
CA ARG A 585 49.62 -17.18 15.50
C ARG A 585 48.46 -18.18 15.46
N SER A 586 47.29 -17.76 15.90
CA SER A 586 46.10 -18.62 16.01
C SER A 586 45.57 -19.00 14.63
N VAL A 587 45.54 -18.06 13.68
CA VAL A 587 45.18 -18.31 12.28
C VAL A 587 46.16 -19.29 11.64
N ASN A 588 47.48 -19.08 11.80
CA ASN A 588 48.48 -19.98 11.24
C ASN A 588 48.34 -21.41 11.80
N GLN A 589 48.17 -21.55 13.11
CA GLN A 589 47.94 -22.86 13.73
C GLN A 589 46.67 -23.53 13.21
N MET A 590 45.61 -22.74 12.98
CA MET A 590 44.36 -23.25 12.45
C MET A 590 44.50 -23.72 11.00
N VAL A 591 45.12 -22.91 10.13
CA VAL A 591 45.37 -23.25 8.73
C VAL A 591 46.27 -24.50 8.60
N ILE A 592 47.32 -24.60 9.43
CA ILE A 592 48.16 -25.81 9.48
C ILE A 592 47.33 -27.04 9.88
N GLY A 593 46.42 -26.88 10.84
CA GLY A 593 45.59 -27.96 11.36
C GLY A 593 44.43 -28.39 10.45
N LEU A 594 43.96 -27.54 9.53
CA LEU A 594 42.87 -27.84 8.60
C LEU A 594 43.36 -28.62 7.36
N GLY A 595 44.63 -28.47 6.96
CA GLY A 595 45.18 -29.07 5.74
C GLY A 595 44.78 -28.32 4.46
N ARG A 596 45.57 -28.43 3.39
CA ARG A 596 45.43 -27.60 2.18
C ARG A 596 44.14 -27.82 1.38
N ASP A 597 43.49 -28.97 1.54
CA ASP A 597 42.30 -29.37 0.79
C ASP A 597 40.98 -29.05 1.53
N HIS A 598 41.05 -28.35 2.66
CA HIS A 598 39.86 -28.03 3.46
C HIS A 598 38.95 -27.02 2.75
N SER A 599 37.63 -27.21 2.82
CA SER A 599 36.63 -26.36 2.15
C SER A 599 36.75 -24.86 2.52
N LEU A 600 37.20 -24.56 3.74
CA LEU A 600 37.44 -23.21 4.24
C LEU A 600 38.70 -22.54 3.68
N ILE A 601 39.61 -23.31 3.07
CA ILE A 601 40.85 -22.83 2.44
C ILE A 601 40.68 -22.72 0.91
N VAL A 602 39.79 -23.52 0.31
CA VAL A 602 39.64 -23.67 -1.15
C VAL A 602 38.42 -22.95 -1.73
N SER A 603 37.56 -22.31 -0.92
CA SER A 603 36.33 -21.67 -1.41
C SER A 603 36.54 -20.29 -2.07
N THR A 604 37.36 -20.20 -3.12
CA THR A 604 37.19 -19.19 -4.18
C THR A 604 37.73 -19.72 -5.51
N SER A 605 36.91 -20.52 -6.21
CA SER A 605 36.95 -20.47 -7.67
C SER A 605 36.39 -19.10 -8.07
N CYS A 606 37.28 -18.11 -8.23
CA CYS A 606 36.98 -16.86 -8.90
C CYS A 606 36.56 -17.17 -10.33
N SER A 607 35.25 -17.21 -10.57
CA SER A 607 34.68 -16.98 -11.89
C SER A 607 34.87 -15.49 -12.19
N TYR A 608 35.91 -15.17 -12.97
CA TYR A 608 36.05 -13.85 -13.61
C TYR A 608 34.96 -13.64 -14.65
#